data_AF-A0A7S3AGE1-F1
#
_entry.id   AF-A0A7S3AGE1-F1
#
_cell.length_a   1.000
_cell.length_b   1.000
_cell.length_c   1.000
_cell.angle_alpha   90.00
_cell.angle_beta   90.00
_cell.angle_gamma   90.00
#
_symmetry.space_group_name_H-M   'P 1'
#
loop_
_entity.id
_entity.type
_entity.pdbx_description
1 polymer ?
#
loop_
_entity_poly.entity_id
_entity_poly.type
_entity_poly.pdbx_seq_one_letter_code
_entity_poly.pdbx_strand_id
1 'polypeptide(L)'
;RQLVSGSKMRFQREGYDLDLTYVLPRLIALGLPAYSALEQIYRNPISEVRSFLDHYHGQRYAIVNLCDERDYADVEFPLASVLRYPFPDHHPPALPALYNFCVWAYQYLRRDEANVVAVHCKAGKGRTGVMICSYLLYIKQPGCPDA
;
A
#
# COMPACT_ATOMS: atom_id res chain seq x y z
N ARG A 1 -20.44 -8.01 -3.59
CA ARG A 1 -19.28 -7.12 -3.40
C ARG A 1 -19.03 -6.71 -1.94
N GLN A 2 -20.03 -6.66 -1.04
CA GLN A 2 -19.86 -6.22 0.37
C GLN A 2 -19.46 -7.30 1.41
N LEU A 3 -19.60 -8.60 1.10
CA LEU A 3 -19.53 -9.66 2.12
C LEU A 3 -18.15 -9.85 2.79
N VAL A 4 -17.06 -9.37 2.19
CA VAL A 4 -15.68 -9.60 2.69
C VAL A 4 -15.01 -8.30 3.16
N SER A 5 -15.60 -7.12 2.88
CA SER A 5 -15.03 -5.85 3.34
C SER A 5 -15.37 -5.54 4.80
N GLY A 6 -16.44 -6.11 5.37
CA GLY A 6 -16.92 -5.71 6.69
C GLY A 6 -17.08 -4.18 6.81
N SER A 7 -16.73 -3.61 7.96
CA SER A 7 -16.79 -2.17 8.29
C SER A 7 -15.65 -1.30 7.72
N LYS A 8 -14.90 -1.78 6.72
CA LYS A 8 -13.80 -1.01 6.13
C LYS A 8 -14.32 0.19 5.32
N MET A 9 -13.68 1.35 5.48
CA MET A 9 -13.89 2.49 4.58
C MET A 9 -13.36 2.15 3.18
N ARG A 10 -14.26 2.03 2.21
CA ARG A 10 -13.92 1.86 0.80
C ARG A 10 -13.82 3.24 0.14
N PHE A 11 -12.92 3.38 -0.83
CA PHE A 11 -12.89 4.56 -1.67
C PHE A 11 -13.98 4.43 -2.73
N GLN A 12 -15.01 5.27 -2.64
CA GLN A 12 -16.16 5.30 -3.55
C GLN A 12 -16.36 6.72 -4.10
N ARG A 13 -15.55 7.10 -5.09
CA ARG A 13 -15.61 8.42 -5.74
C ARG A 13 -15.19 8.32 -7.20
N GLU A 14 -15.75 9.20 -8.03
CA GLU A 14 -15.36 9.38 -9.44
C GLU A 14 -15.32 8.07 -10.26
N GLY A 15 -16.25 7.16 -9.97
CA GLY A 15 -16.37 5.86 -10.67
C GLY A 15 -15.48 4.75 -10.11
N TYR A 16 -14.61 5.03 -9.13
CA TYR A 16 -13.81 4.02 -8.44
C TYR A 16 -14.54 3.45 -7.22
N ASP A 17 -14.50 2.13 -7.05
CA ASP A 17 -14.96 1.40 -5.85
C ASP A 17 -13.87 0.43 -5.35
N LEU A 18 -12.91 0.96 -4.60
CA LEU A 18 -11.70 0.24 -4.19
C LEU A 18 -11.63 0.02 -2.67
N ASP A 19 -11.16 -1.15 -2.24
CA ASP A 19 -10.66 -1.40 -0.86
C ASP A 19 -9.34 -0.64 -0.69
N LEU A 20 -9.44 0.68 -0.53
CA LEU A 20 -8.35 1.64 -0.46
C LEU A 20 -8.70 2.70 0.57
N THR A 21 -7.72 3.09 1.40
CA THR A 21 -7.89 4.14 2.41
C THR A 21 -6.63 4.99 2.49
N TYR A 22 -6.76 6.31 2.40
CA TYR A 22 -5.69 7.24 2.77
C TYR A 22 -5.60 7.30 4.29
N VAL A 23 -4.55 6.70 4.86
CA VAL A 23 -4.26 6.80 6.30
C VAL A 23 -3.73 8.19 6.63
N LEU A 24 -2.90 8.73 5.73
CA LEU A 24 -2.51 10.13 5.64
C LEU A 24 -2.66 10.57 4.17
N PRO A 25 -2.62 11.89 3.86
CA PRO A 25 -2.74 12.36 2.47
C PRO A 25 -1.75 11.71 1.48
N ARG A 26 -0.61 11.22 1.99
CA ARG A 26 0.49 10.65 1.19
C ARG A 26 0.80 9.19 1.52
N LEU A 27 -0.04 8.54 2.34
CA LEU A 27 0.15 7.16 2.77
C LEU A 27 -1.16 6.40 2.66
N ILE A 28 -1.19 5.42 1.76
CA ILE A 28 -2.37 4.65 1.40
C ILE A 28 -2.24 3.22 1.93
N ALA A 29 -3.31 2.74 2.57
CA ALA A 29 -3.53 1.32 2.84
C ALA A 29 -4.45 0.73 1.76
N LEU A 30 -4.02 -0.37 1.16
CA LEU A 30 -4.68 -0.96 0.00
C LEU A 30 -4.91 -2.48 0.21
N GLY A 31 -6.06 -2.98 -0.23
CA GLY A 31 -6.30 -4.42 -0.39
C GLY A 31 -5.65 -4.99 -1.65
N LEU A 32 -5.37 -6.29 -1.70
CA LEU A 32 -4.64 -6.93 -2.80
C LEU A 32 -5.13 -6.51 -4.21
N PRO A 33 -4.24 -5.98 -5.07
CA PRO A 33 -4.49 -5.86 -6.51
C PRO A 33 -4.51 -7.27 -7.12
N ALA A 34 -5.66 -7.69 -7.65
CA ALA A 34 -5.87 -9.06 -8.11
C ALA A 34 -6.08 -9.15 -9.63
N TYR A 35 -5.54 -10.21 -10.25
CA TYR A 35 -5.70 -10.51 -11.67
C TYR A 35 -6.91 -11.38 -11.96
N SER A 36 -7.13 -12.45 -11.18
CA SER A 36 -8.08 -13.49 -11.59
C SER A 36 -9.52 -13.01 -11.41
N ALA A 37 -10.38 -13.32 -12.39
CA ALA A 37 -11.81 -12.97 -12.33
C ALA A 37 -12.49 -13.52 -11.06
N LEU A 38 -12.02 -14.66 -10.54
CA LEU A 38 -12.49 -15.25 -9.27
C LEU A 38 -12.04 -14.43 -8.04
N GLU A 39 -10.81 -13.93 -8.01
CA GLU A 39 -10.33 -13.07 -6.92
C GLU A 39 -10.92 -11.65 -6.98
N GLN A 40 -11.18 -11.12 -8.19
CA GLN A 40 -11.83 -9.82 -8.42
C GLN A 40 -13.27 -9.74 -7.88
N ILE A 41 -13.94 -10.89 -7.66
CA ILE A 41 -15.26 -10.91 -7.00
C ILE A 41 -15.19 -10.27 -5.60
N TYR A 42 -14.02 -10.35 -4.95
CA TYR A 42 -13.80 -9.92 -3.57
C TYR A 42 -12.61 -8.96 -3.37
N ARG A 43 -11.84 -8.65 -4.42
CA ARG A 43 -10.60 -7.85 -4.39
C ARG A 43 -10.59 -6.78 -5.47
N ASN A 44 -9.69 -5.82 -5.35
CA ASN A 44 -9.57 -4.73 -6.31
C ASN A 44 -8.97 -5.27 -7.63
N PRO A 45 -9.60 -5.03 -8.79
CA PRO A 45 -8.96 -5.32 -10.07
C PRO A 45 -7.65 -4.53 -10.20
N ILE A 46 -6.56 -5.21 -10.53
CA ILE A 46 -5.24 -4.56 -10.64
C ILE A 46 -5.24 -3.39 -11.64
N SER A 47 -6.02 -3.50 -12.71
CA SER A 47 -6.21 -2.45 -13.71
C SER A 47 -6.92 -1.22 -13.15
N GLU A 48 -7.90 -1.38 -12.26
CA GLU A 48 -8.58 -0.26 -11.61
C GLU A 48 -7.68 0.41 -10.57
N VAL A 49 -6.89 -0.37 -9.82
CA VAL A 49 -5.88 0.16 -8.90
C VAL A 49 -4.84 0.98 -9.66
N ARG A 50 -4.33 0.44 -10.79
CA ARG A 50 -3.41 1.17 -11.68
C ARG A 50 -4.05 2.46 -12.18
N SER A 51 -5.23 2.36 -12.80
CA SER A 51 -5.95 3.53 -13.34
C SER A 51 -6.13 4.62 -12.29
N PHE A 52 -6.53 4.23 -11.07
CA PHE A 52 -6.65 5.14 -9.95
C PHE A 52 -5.31 5.82 -9.61
N LEU A 53 -4.25 5.03 -9.37
CA LEU A 53 -2.96 5.59 -8.95
C LEU A 53 -2.33 6.45 -10.05
N ASP A 54 -2.41 6.03 -11.31
CA ASP A 54 -1.91 6.80 -12.45
C ASP A 54 -2.69 8.12 -12.60
N HIS A 55 -4.01 8.09 -12.46
CA HIS A 55 -4.87 9.27 -12.58
C HIS A 55 -4.59 10.31 -11.49
N TYR A 56 -4.51 9.89 -10.23
CA TYR A 56 -4.34 10.82 -9.10
C TYR A 56 -2.88 11.19 -8.82
N HIS A 57 -1.92 10.30 -9.10
CA HIS A 57 -0.52 10.47 -8.66
C HIS A 57 0.52 10.45 -9.79
N GLY A 58 0.15 10.05 -11.01
CA GLY A 58 1.08 10.00 -12.15
C GLY A 58 2.30 9.12 -11.87
N GLN A 59 3.52 9.65 -12.05
CA GLN A 59 4.77 8.93 -11.77
C GLN A 59 5.27 9.08 -10.31
N ARG A 60 4.44 9.60 -9.41
CA ARG A 60 4.83 9.96 -8.05
C ARG A 60 4.29 9.00 -6.99
N TYR A 61 3.99 7.77 -7.36
CA TYR A 61 3.58 6.75 -6.40
C TYR A 61 4.50 5.54 -6.39
N ALA A 62 4.64 4.96 -5.21
CA ALA A 62 5.28 3.68 -5.03
C ALA A 62 4.29 2.68 -4.44
N ILE A 63 4.39 1.43 -4.86
CA ILE A 63 3.57 0.34 -4.33
C ILE A 63 4.47 -0.61 -3.54
N VAL A 64 4.04 -0.93 -2.33
CA VAL A 64 4.74 -1.84 -1.42
C VAL A 64 3.89 -3.10 -1.24
N ASN A 65 4.36 -4.20 -1.81
CA ASN A 65 3.79 -5.53 -1.66
C ASN A 65 4.35 -6.23 -0.42
N LEU A 66 3.48 -6.54 0.53
CA LEU A 66 3.80 -7.28 1.76
C LEU A 66 3.45 -8.77 1.69
N CYS A 67 2.87 -9.23 0.58
CA CYS A 67 2.47 -10.62 0.42
C CYS A 67 3.68 -11.51 0.12
N ASP A 68 3.83 -12.56 0.91
CA ASP A 68 4.76 -13.66 0.61
C ASP A 68 4.10 -14.68 -0.34
N GLU A 69 2.78 -14.79 -0.24
CA GLU A 69 1.99 -15.79 -0.96
C GLU A 69 1.47 -15.32 -2.33
N ARG A 70 1.62 -14.04 -2.67
CA ARG A 70 1.12 -13.42 -3.91
C ARG A 70 2.05 -12.32 -4.37
N ASP A 71 2.34 -12.31 -5.67
CA ASP A 71 3.10 -11.25 -6.31
C ASP A 71 2.52 -10.95 -7.69
N TYR A 72 2.98 -9.84 -8.28
CA TYR A 72 2.67 -9.41 -9.64
C TYR A 72 3.92 -8.82 -10.28
N ALA A 73 3.95 -8.80 -11.61
CA ALA A 73 5.08 -8.24 -12.34
C ALA A 73 5.08 -6.70 -12.25
N ASP A 74 6.26 -6.09 -12.22
CA ASP A 74 6.41 -4.63 -12.13
C ASP A 74 5.76 -3.91 -13.32
N VAL A 75 5.66 -4.58 -14.47
CA VAL A 75 4.97 -4.09 -15.68
C VAL A 75 3.49 -3.78 -15.44
N GLU A 76 2.89 -4.32 -14.36
CA GLU A 76 1.53 -3.95 -13.97
C GLU A 76 1.40 -2.57 -13.34
N PHE A 77 2.51 -1.92 -13.00
CA PHE A 77 2.51 -0.57 -12.47
C PHE A 77 3.67 0.19 -13.12
N PRO A 78 3.58 0.49 -14.42
CA PRO A 78 4.71 0.99 -15.20
C PRO A 78 5.16 2.39 -14.77
N LEU A 79 4.29 3.17 -14.11
CA LEU A 79 4.60 4.50 -13.58
C LEU A 79 5.06 4.46 -12.12
N ALA A 80 5.14 3.27 -11.51
CA ALA A 80 5.41 3.11 -10.09
C ALA A 80 6.79 2.56 -9.80
N SER A 81 7.30 2.90 -8.62
CA SER A 81 8.32 2.06 -7.96
C SER A 81 7.61 0.92 -7.23
N VAL A 82 7.84 -0.33 -7.64
CA VAL A 82 7.28 -1.51 -6.96
C VAL A 82 8.32 -2.10 -6.01
N LEU A 83 7.97 -2.21 -4.73
CA LEU A 83 8.84 -2.75 -3.68
C LEU A 83 8.19 -3.96 -3.01
N ARG A 84 9.04 -4.88 -2.57
CA ARG A 84 8.62 -6.13 -1.93
C ARG A 84 9.25 -6.21 -0.54
N TYR A 85 8.39 -6.27 0.47
CA TYR A 85 8.77 -6.58 1.86
C TYR A 85 7.89 -7.74 2.34
N PRO A 86 8.05 -8.94 1.75
CA PRO A 86 7.15 -10.07 2.00
C PRO A 86 7.33 -10.61 3.42
N PHE A 87 6.21 -10.96 4.05
CA PHE A 87 6.21 -11.80 5.24
C PHE A 87 4.90 -12.59 5.36
N PRO A 88 4.93 -13.78 6.02
CA PRO A 88 3.80 -14.69 6.03
C PRO A 88 2.53 -14.06 6.62
N ASP A 89 1.37 -14.47 6.10
CA ASP A 89 0.09 -14.00 6.61
C ASP A 89 -0.07 -14.37 8.10
N HIS A 90 -0.63 -13.45 8.88
CA HIS A 90 -0.76 -13.57 10.36
C HIS A 90 0.55 -13.66 11.16
N HIS A 91 1.70 -13.36 10.55
CA HIS A 91 2.99 -13.29 11.24
C HIS A 91 3.51 -11.84 11.30
N PRO A 92 4.39 -11.49 12.27
CA PRO A 92 5.08 -10.21 12.26
C PRO A 92 6.19 -10.18 11.19
N PRO A 93 6.56 -9.00 10.66
CA PRO A 93 7.74 -8.85 9.83
C PRO A 93 9.01 -9.00 10.67
N ALA A 94 10.13 -9.36 10.03
CA ALA A 94 11.43 -9.27 10.68
C ALA A 94 11.75 -7.81 11.03
N LEU A 95 12.34 -7.56 12.20
CA LEU A 95 12.69 -6.21 12.65
C LEU A 95 13.53 -5.42 11.63
N PRO A 96 14.55 -6.01 10.95
CA PRO A 96 15.28 -5.30 9.91
C PRO A 96 14.40 -4.88 8.73
N ALA A 97 13.45 -5.73 8.31
CA ALA A 97 12.54 -5.41 7.21
C ALA A 97 11.63 -4.22 7.56
N LEU A 98 11.12 -4.20 8.80
CA LEU A 98 10.31 -3.11 9.32
C LEU A 98 11.09 -1.79 9.39
N TYR A 99 12.31 -1.81 9.92
CA TYR A 99 13.18 -0.63 9.95
C TYR A 99 13.53 -0.13 8.55
N ASN A 100 13.95 -1.03 7.66
CA ASN A 100 14.33 -0.70 6.29
C ASN A 100 13.15 -0.09 5.52
N PHE A 101 11.93 -0.61 5.72
CA PHE A 101 10.72 0.00 5.17
C PHE A 101 10.51 1.42 5.68
N CYS A 102 10.62 1.66 6.98
CA CYS A 102 10.43 3.00 7.56
C CYS A 102 11.42 4.02 6.98
N VAL A 103 12.72 3.67 6.95
CA VAL A 103 13.77 4.52 6.40
C VAL A 103 13.52 4.80 4.92
N TRP A 104 13.21 3.76 4.15
CA TRP A 104 12.95 3.90 2.72
C TRP A 104 11.72 4.79 2.45
N ALA A 105 10.60 4.55 3.14
CA ALA A 105 9.36 5.29 2.96
C ALA A 105 9.55 6.78 3.33
N TYR A 106 10.28 7.04 4.41
CA TYR A 106 10.65 8.39 4.82
C TYR A 106 11.44 9.12 3.74
N GLN A 107 12.50 8.48 3.23
CA GLN A 107 13.31 9.05 2.15
C GLN A 107 12.50 9.27 0.87
N TYR A 108 11.67 8.31 0.49
CA TYR A 108 10.83 8.42 -0.70
C TYR A 108 9.85 9.60 -0.61
N LEU A 109 9.15 9.73 0.53
CA LEU A 109 8.21 10.82 0.76
C LEU A 109 8.88 12.19 0.91
N ARG A 110 10.16 12.26 1.31
CA ARG A 110 10.89 13.55 1.36
C ARG A 110 11.42 14.03 0.02
N ARG A 111 11.60 13.14 -0.96
CA ARG A 111 12.16 13.51 -2.27
C ARG A 111 11.27 14.45 -3.08
N ASP A 112 9.95 14.35 -2.91
CA ASP A 112 8.96 15.19 -3.57
C ASP A 112 7.72 15.26 -2.67
N GLU A 113 7.13 16.45 -2.50
CA GLU A 113 5.93 16.67 -1.69
C GLU A 113 4.68 15.99 -2.25
N ALA A 114 4.66 15.72 -3.56
CA ALA A 114 3.60 15.00 -4.25
C ALA A 114 3.83 13.48 -4.28
N ASN A 115 4.93 12.96 -3.71
CA ASN A 115 5.13 11.52 -3.60
C ASN A 115 4.13 10.85 -2.67
N VAL A 116 3.62 9.68 -3.06
CA VAL A 116 2.67 8.86 -2.29
C VAL A 116 3.16 7.42 -2.18
N VAL A 117 2.95 6.79 -1.03
CA VAL A 117 3.25 5.37 -0.81
C VAL A 117 1.96 4.60 -0.61
N ALA A 118 1.72 3.59 -1.44
CA ALA A 118 0.61 2.65 -1.29
C ALA A 118 1.12 1.30 -0.77
N VAL A 119 0.69 0.93 0.43
CA VAL A 119 1.09 -0.33 1.08
C VAL A 119 -0.07 -1.31 1.02
N HIS A 120 0.16 -2.51 0.52
CA HIS A 120 -0.85 -3.54 0.48
C HIS A 120 -0.35 -4.89 0.99
N CYS A 121 -1.29 -5.70 1.45
CA CYS A 121 -1.11 -7.13 1.66
C CYS A 121 -2.28 -7.86 0.99
N LYS A 122 -2.72 -9.01 1.52
CA LYS A 122 -3.93 -9.68 1.04
C LYS A 122 -5.18 -8.84 1.30
N ALA A 123 -5.34 -8.37 2.54
CA ALA A 123 -6.55 -7.71 2.99
C ALA A 123 -6.35 -6.29 3.52
N GLY A 124 -5.17 -5.69 3.43
CA GLY A 124 -4.94 -4.32 3.91
C GLY A 124 -5.23 -4.12 5.41
N LYS A 125 -5.02 -5.14 6.25
CA LYS A 125 -5.30 -5.12 7.69
C LYS A 125 -4.02 -5.30 8.50
N GLY A 126 -3.75 -6.50 9.02
CA GLY A 126 -2.67 -6.76 9.98
C GLY A 126 -1.28 -6.36 9.46
N ARG A 127 -0.83 -6.97 8.36
CA ARG A 127 0.49 -6.70 7.77
C ARG A 127 0.67 -5.23 7.37
N THR A 128 -0.30 -4.69 6.62
CA THR A 128 -0.31 -3.28 6.20
C THR A 128 -0.32 -2.33 7.40
N GLY A 129 -1.15 -2.61 8.41
CA GLY A 129 -1.27 -1.83 9.62
C GLY A 129 0.02 -1.81 10.43
N VAL A 130 0.70 -2.96 10.60
CA VAL A 130 2.00 -3.03 11.28
C VAL A 130 3.00 -2.11 10.59
N MET A 131 3.18 -2.24 9.27
CA MET A 131 4.15 -1.44 8.52
C MET A 131 3.82 0.07 8.58
N ILE A 132 2.56 0.44 8.33
CA ILE A 132 2.11 1.85 8.38
C ILE A 132 2.26 2.43 9.79
N CYS A 133 1.80 1.74 10.84
CA CYS A 133 1.93 2.23 12.21
C CYS A 133 3.40 2.38 12.63
N SER A 134 4.26 1.44 12.23
CA SER A 134 5.70 1.55 12.47
C SER A 134 6.30 2.79 11.79
N TYR A 135 5.89 3.10 10.56
CA TYR A 135 6.30 4.33 9.89
C TYR A 135 5.80 5.59 10.60
N LEU A 136 4.52 5.61 11.02
CA LEU A 136 3.95 6.74 11.77
C LEU A 136 4.67 6.99 13.10
N LEU A 137 5.12 5.94 13.78
CA LEU A 137 5.94 6.05 14.98
C LEU A 137 7.34 6.54 14.65
N TYR A 138 7.95 6.00 13.58
CA TYR A 138 9.30 6.38 13.13
C TYR A 138 9.40 7.89 12.87
N ILE A 139 8.44 8.48 12.14
CA ILE A 139 8.46 9.92 11.83
C ILE A 139 8.18 10.83 13.03
N LYS A 140 7.76 10.28 14.18
CA LYS A 140 7.53 11.01 15.43
C LYS A 140 8.68 10.89 16.44
N GLN A 141 9.72 10.12 16.14
CA GLN A 141 10.84 9.95 17.06
C GLN A 141 11.74 11.20 17.07
N PRO A 142 12.14 11.70 18.26
CA PRO A 142 13.17 12.74 18.35
C PRO A 142 14.49 12.20 17.78
N GLY A 143 15.03 12.88 16.77
CA GLY A 143 16.19 12.43 16.00
C GLY A 143 15.85 11.83 14.63
N CYS A 144 14.57 11.65 14.30
CA CYS A 144 14.17 11.63 12.90
C CYS A 144 14.55 13.00 12.29
N PRO A 145 15.18 13.11 11.12
CA PRO A 145 15.72 14.37 10.61
C PRO A 145 14.73 15.53 10.35
N ASP A 146 13.45 15.40 10.76
CA ASP A 146 12.42 16.45 10.73
C ASP A 146 11.53 16.48 12.00
N ALA A 147 11.99 15.94 13.14
CA ALA A 147 11.27 16.03 14.41
C ALA A 147 11.46 17.40 15.10
#